data_AF-A0A7W7QTR1-F1
#
_entry.id   AF-A0A7W7QTR1-F1
#
_cell.length_a   1.000
_cell.length_b   1.000
_cell.length_c   1.000
_cell.angle_alpha   90.00
_cell.angle_beta   90.00
_cell.angle_gamma   90.00
#
_symmetry.space_group_name_H-M   'P 1'
#
loop_
_entity.id
_entity.type
_entity.pdbx_description
1 polymer ?
#
loop_
_entity_poly.entity_id
_entity_poly.type
_entity_poly.pdbx_seq_one_letter_code
_entity_poly.pdbx_strand_id
1 'polypeptide(L)'
;MPPETLSTAGVLLITVPTIAFGGLMLLSHIMRNVPGYLDNPVRQNLWRAGHAHAGVLVLFALVALLYIDQTHLDEGLRRVARLLIVSAPILMPLGFFLSVVRPSDTKPNKLIWLTVLGGVFLAAGTLLLGIGLF
;
A
#
# COMPACT_ATOMS: atom_id res chain seq x y z
N MET A 1 -16.78 4.24 -16.42
CA MET A 1 -16.04 3.15 -15.78
C MET A 1 -16.80 1.84 -15.94
N PRO A 2 -16.16 0.77 -16.41
CA PRO A 2 -16.68 -0.58 -16.40
C PRO A 2 -16.99 -1.09 -14.97
N PRO A 3 -17.89 -2.08 -14.81
CA PRO A 3 -18.25 -2.64 -13.51
C PRO A 3 -17.07 -3.18 -12.69
N GLU A 4 -16.05 -3.74 -13.34
CA GLU A 4 -14.87 -4.29 -12.67
C GLU A 4 -14.00 -3.19 -12.03
N THR A 5 -13.80 -2.07 -12.72
CA THR A 5 -13.09 -0.90 -12.18
C THR A 5 -13.84 -0.31 -10.98
N LEU A 6 -15.17 -0.22 -11.05
CA LEU A 6 -16.01 0.23 -9.94
C LEU A 6 -15.96 -0.71 -8.73
N SER A 7 -16.03 -2.03 -8.96
CA SER A 7 -15.91 -3.03 -7.90
C SER A 7 -14.54 -2.92 -7.20
N THR A 8 -13.48 -2.77 -7.98
CA THR A 8 -12.11 -2.59 -7.46
C THR A 8 -11.99 -1.32 -6.61
N ALA A 9 -12.53 -0.20 -7.08
CA ALA A 9 -12.55 1.05 -6.32
C ALA A 9 -13.37 0.92 -5.02
N GLY A 10 -14.52 0.24 -5.08
CA GLY A 10 -15.33 -0.04 -3.89
C GLY A 10 -14.57 -0.86 -2.84
N VAL A 11 -13.85 -1.91 -3.25
CA VAL A 11 -12.99 -2.69 -2.35
C VAL A 11 -11.91 -1.80 -1.72
N LEU A 12 -11.21 -0.99 -2.50
CA LEU A 12 -10.20 -0.06 -1.98
C LEU A 12 -10.78 0.92 -0.95
N LEU A 13 -11.96 1.49 -1.21
CA LEU A 13 -12.63 2.39 -0.27
C LEU A 13 -12.99 1.69 1.05
N ILE A 14 -13.41 0.43 1.00
CA ILE A 14 -13.69 -0.38 2.20
C ILE A 14 -12.42 -0.62 3.03
N THR A 15 -11.23 -0.54 2.43
CA THR A 15 -9.96 -0.62 3.19
C THR A 15 -9.61 0.68 3.92
N VAL A 16 -10.14 1.84 3.52
CA VAL A 16 -9.77 3.14 4.12
C VAL A 16 -10.00 3.19 5.64
N PRO A 17 -11.12 2.67 6.20
CA PRO A 17 -11.28 2.55 7.65
C PRO A 17 -10.17 1.75 8.36
N THR A 18 -9.58 0.73 7.72
CA THR A 18 -8.49 -0.04 8.33
C THR A 18 -7.19 0.78 8.39
N ILE A 19 -6.96 1.64 7.40
CA ILE A 19 -5.85 2.60 7.39
C ILE A 19 -6.04 3.62 8.51
N ALA A 20 -7.25 4.17 8.66
CA ALA A 20 -7.59 5.09 9.75
C ALA A 20 -7.38 4.43 11.13
N PHE A 21 -7.80 3.19 11.29
CA PHE A 21 -7.51 2.39 12.48
C PHE A 21 -6.00 2.23 12.72
N GLY A 22 -5.21 1.98 11.67
CA GLY A 22 -3.75 1.99 11.75
C GLY A 22 -3.18 3.31 12.30
N GLY A 23 -3.72 4.45 11.84
CA GLY A 23 -3.34 5.78 12.37
C GLY A 23 -3.68 5.95 13.85
N LEU A 24 -4.87 5.53 14.26
CA LEU A 24 -5.27 5.51 15.68
C LEU A 24 -4.35 4.61 16.53
N MET A 25 -3.93 3.47 15.98
CA MET A 25 -2.97 2.58 16.65
C MET A 25 -1.63 3.28 16.83
N LEU A 26 -1.07 3.93 15.80
CA LEU A 26 0.18 4.69 15.94
C LEU A 26 0.05 5.82 16.97
N LEU A 27 -1.05 6.58 16.93
CA LEU A 27 -1.32 7.63 17.91
C LEU A 27 -1.39 7.05 19.34
N SER A 28 -2.10 5.93 19.52
CA SER A 28 -2.18 5.23 20.81
C SER A 28 -0.80 4.77 21.30
N HIS A 29 0.08 4.27 20.42
CA HIS A 29 1.43 3.86 20.82
C HIS A 29 2.24 5.03 21.39
N ILE A 30 2.09 6.22 20.81
CA ILE A 30 2.72 7.45 21.29
C ILE A 30 2.08 7.90 22.60
N MET A 31 0.76 8.10 22.62
CA MET A 31 0.06 8.65 23.79
C MET A 31 0.19 7.78 25.04
N ARG A 32 0.26 6.46 24.88
CA ARG A 32 0.36 5.50 25.99
C ARG A 32 1.80 5.06 26.29
N ASN A 33 2.81 5.65 25.63
CA ASN A 33 4.21 5.25 25.77
C ASN A 33 4.41 3.73 25.70
N VAL A 34 3.83 3.09 24.67
CA VAL A 34 3.90 1.63 24.52
C VAL A 34 5.37 1.20 24.39
N PRO A 35 5.86 0.27 25.23
CA PRO A 35 7.25 -0.20 25.17
C PRO A 35 7.63 -0.74 23.79
N GLY A 36 8.85 -0.45 23.34
CA GLY A 36 9.38 -0.84 22.03
C GLY A 36 8.79 -0.07 20.86
N TYR A 37 8.19 1.11 21.07
CA TYR A 37 7.77 2.00 19.98
C TYR A 37 8.60 3.28 19.94
N LEU A 38 8.56 4.13 20.97
CA LEU A 38 9.32 5.39 21.00
C LEU A 38 10.82 5.18 21.24
N ASP A 39 11.18 4.10 21.90
CA ASP A 39 12.53 3.64 22.24
C ASP A 39 13.15 2.72 21.18
N ASN A 40 12.41 2.38 20.11
CA ASN A 40 12.88 1.56 19.00
C ASN A 40 12.71 2.30 17.66
N PRO A 41 13.74 3.04 17.21
CA PRO A 41 13.66 3.86 15.99
C PRO A 41 13.33 3.06 14.72
N VAL A 42 13.83 1.83 14.61
CA VAL A 42 13.59 0.98 13.44
C VAL A 42 12.12 0.59 13.36
N ARG A 43 11.55 0.10 14.48
CA ARG A 43 10.13 -0.23 14.54
C ARG A 43 9.25 0.99 14.33
N GLN A 44 9.57 2.12 14.97
CA GLN A 44 8.83 3.37 14.82
C GLN A 44 8.77 3.83 13.35
N ASN A 45 9.92 3.85 12.67
CA ASN A 45 10.02 4.33 11.29
C ASN A 45 9.30 3.41 10.31
N LEU A 46 9.44 2.08 10.45
CA LEU A 46 8.76 1.13 9.57
C LEU A 46 7.25 1.16 9.78
N TRP A 47 6.76 1.26 11.02
CA TRP A 47 5.31 1.35 11.26
C TRP A 47 4.72 2.66 10.73
N ARG A 48 5.43 3.80 10.87
CA ARG A 48 5.03 5.07 10.24
C ARG A 48 5.02 4.96 8.72
N ALA A 49 6.05 4.35 8.13
CA ALA A 49 6.14 4.13 6.69
C ALA A 49 4.99 3.24 6.19
N GLY A 50 4.64 2.17 6.91
CA GLY A 50 3.52 1.29 6.60
C GLY A 50 2.19 2.03 6.53
N HIS A 51 1.87 2.83 7.56
CA HIS A 51 0.63 3.61 7.58
C HIS A 51 0.59 4.67 6.48
N ALA A 52 1.69 5.41 6.29
CA ALA A 52 1.78 6.45 5.26
C ALA A 52 1.61 5.87 3.85
N HIS A 53 2.31 4.77 3.53
CA HIS A 53 2.22 4.13 2.23
C HIS A 53 0.85 3.50 1.98
N ALA A 54 0.20 2.92 3.00
CA ALA A 54 -1.17 2.42 2.84
C ALA A 54 -2.11 3.53 2.39
N GLY A 55 -2.11 4.68 3.07
CA GLY A 55 -2.98 5.81 2.74
C GLY A 55 -2.70 6.40 1.36
N VAL A 56 -1.45 6.78 1.10
CA VAL A 56 -1.09 7.45 -0.17
C VAL A 56 -1.25 6.53 -1.37
N LEU A 57 -0.92 5.23 -1.25
CA LEU A 57 -1.02 4.30 -2.37
C LEU A 57 -2.46 3.86 -2.63
N VAL A 58 -3.33 3.80 -1.62
CA VAL A 58 -4.78 3.60 -1.85
C VAL A 58 -5.36 4.81 -2.60
N LEU A 59 -5.03 6.03 -2.18
CA LEU A 59 -5.46 7.24 -2.89
C LEU A 59 -4.92 7.25 -4.33
N PHE A 60 -3.64 6.96 -4.52
CA PHE A 60 -3.02 6.86 -5.83
C PHE A 60 -3.71 5.81 -6.70
N ALA A 61 -3.99 4.62 -6.16
CA ALA A 61 -4.68 3.56 -6.89
C ALA A 61 -6.08 3.98 -7.33
N LEU A 62 -6.85 4.63 -6.47
CA LEU A 62 -8.17 5.18 -6.82
C LEU A 62 -8.08 6.19 -7.96
N VAL A 63 -7.09 7.07 -7.94
CA VAL A 63 -6.83 8.03 -9.03
C VAL A 63 -6.41 7.30 -10.31
N ALA A 64 -5.50 6.33 -10.22
CA ALA A 64 -5.03 5.56 -11.37
C ALA A 64 -6.16 4.77 -12.06
N LEU A 65 -7.12 4.24 -11.29
CA LEU A 65 -8.31 3.58 -11.84
C LEU A 65 -9.14 4.52 -12.73
N LEU A 66 -9.13 5.84 -12.51
CA LEU A 66 -9.80 6.81 -13.39
C LEU A 66 -9.24 6.80 -14.82
N TYR A 67 -7.96 6.48 -14.98
CA TYR A 67 -7.24 6.53 -16.26
C TYR A 67 -7.16 5.18 -16.96
N ILE A 68 -7.33 4.07 -16.25
CA ILE A 68 -7.05 2.73 -16.80
C ILE A 68 -7.92 2.38 -18.01
N ASP A 69 -9.18 2.82 -18.00
CA ASP A 69 -10.14 2.59 -19.07
C ASP A 69 -9.96 3.56 -20.25
N GLN A 70 -9.10 4.57 -20.10
CA GLN A 70 -8.75 5.56 -21.14
C GLN A 70 -7.52 5.15 -21.94
N THR A 71 -6.88 4.03 -21.61
CA THR A 71 -5.65 3.56 -22.27
C THR A 71 -5.94 2.90 -23.62
N HIS A 72 -4.94 2.84 -24.50
CA HIS A 72 -4.97 2.04 -25.74
C HIS A 72 -4.57 0.56 -25.52
N LEU A 73 -4.32 0.17 -24.27
CA LEU A 73 -3.98 -1.21 -23.91
C LEU A 73 -5.14 -2.17 -24.23
N ASP A 74 -4.80 -3.41 -24.60
CA ASP A 74 -5.78 -4.48 -24.65
C ASP A 74 -6.34 -4.82 -23.24
N GLU A 75 -7.44 -5.57 -23.21
CA GLU A 75 -8.12 -5.88 -21.96
C GLU A 75 -7.25 -6.68 -20.98
N GLY A 76 -6.36 -7.54 -21.49
CA GLY A 76 -5.45 -8.33 -20.67
C GLY A 76 -4.44 -7.46 -19.94
N LEU A 77 -3.80 -6.53 -20.66
CA LEU A 77 -2.83 -5.59 -20.11
C LEU A 77 -3.49 -4.57 -19.17
N ARG A 78 -4.71 -4.11 -19.45
CA ARG A 78 -5.47 -3.28 -18.50
C ARG A 78 -5.72 -4.02 -17.20
N ARG A 79 -6.11 -5.29 -17.25
CA ARG A 79 -6.31 -6.12 -16.06
C ARG A 79 -5.01 -6.31 -15.28
N VAL A 80 -3.89 -6.57 -15.96
CA VAL A 80 -2.56 -6.67 -15.32
C VAL A 80 -2.16 -5.36 -14.66
N ALA A 81 -2.27 -4.22 -15.35
CA ALA A 81 -1.97 -2.90 -14.78
C ALA A 81 -2.82 -2.62 -13.53
N ARG A 82 -4.11 -2.97 -13.57
CA ARG A 82 -5.02 -2.83 -12.43
C ARG A 82 -4.55 -3.64 -11.23
N LEU A 83 -4.26 -4.93 -11.44
CA LEU A 83 -3.81 -5.84 -10.39
C LEU A 83 -2.51 -5.36 -9.76
N LEU A 84 -1.54 -4.93 -10.56
CA LEU A 84 -0.25 -4.42 -10.08
C LEU A 84 -0.42 -3.17 -9.20
N ILE A 85 -1.19 -2.18 -9.69
CA ILE A 85 -1.42 -0.93 -8.96
C ILE A 85 -2.18 -1.18 -7.64
N VAL A 86 -3.23 -2.01 -7.68
CA VAL A 86 -4.09 -2.28 -6.51
C VAL A 86 -3.40 -3.17 -5.47
N SER A 87 -2.46 -4.01 -5.88
CA SER A 87 -1.68 -4.85 -4.97
C SER A 87 -0.61 -4.08 -4.19
N ALA A 88 -0.07 -2.99 -4.76
CA ALA A 88 0.95 -2.16 -4.13
C ALA A 88 0.56 -1.60 -2.73
N PRO A 89 -0.63 -0.99 -2.52
CA PRO A 89 -1.07 -0.53 -1.20
C PRO A 89 -1.30 -1.64 -0.18
N ILE A 90 -1.27 -2.91 -0.59
CA ILE A 90 -1.42 -4.07 0.31
C ILE A 90 -0.04 -4.62 0.67
N LEU A 91 0.75 -5.00 -0.35
CA LEU A 91 2.05 -5.65 -0.17
C LEU A 91 3.02 -4.74 0.57
N MET A 92 3.07 -3.46 0.21
CA MET A 92 4.08 -2.57 0.73
C MET A 92 3.92 -2.28 2.23
N PRO A 93 2.72 -1.89 2.72
CA PRO A 93 2.45 -1.75 4.14
C PRO A 93 2.61 -3.04 4.93
N LEU A 94 2.18 -4.19 4.38
CA LEU A 94 2.36 -5.49 5.04
C LEU A 94 3.84 -5.78 5.29
N GLY A 95 4.72 -5.53 4.31
CA GLY A 95 6.17 -5.70 4.52
C GLY A 95 6.73 -4.80 5.62
N PHE A 96 6.29 -3.53 5.65
CA PHE A 96 6.70 -2.60 6.69
C PHE A 96 6.26 -3.04 8.09
N PHE A 97 5.01 -3.43 8.27
CA PHE A 97 4.49 -3.85 9.58
C PHE A 97 5.01 -5.22 10.02
N LEU A 98 4.94 -6.21 9.13
CA LEU A 98 5.25 -7.60 9.47
C LEU A 98 6.75 -7.86 9.61
N SER A 99 7.60 -6.97 9.08
CA SER A 99 9.04 -7.10 9.26
C SER A 99 9.52 -6.78 10.69
N VAL A 100 8.72 -6.08 11.50
CA VAL A 100 9.06 -5.64 12.87
C VAL A 100 7.84 -5.72 13.80
N VAL A 101 7.25 -6.90 13.90
CA VAL A 101 6.03 -7.12 14.70
C VAL A 101 6.31 -7.01 16.19
N ARG A 102 7.44 -7.54 16.66
CA ARG A 102 7.76 -7.61 18.09
C ARG A 102 8.32 -6.27 18.56
N PRO A 103 7.99 -5.81 19.77
CA PRO A 103 8.55 -4.58 20.33
C PRO A 103 10.09 -4.54 20.37
N SER A 104 10.72 -5.71 20.51
CA SER A 104 12.18 -5.87 20.55
C SER A 104 12.84 -6.00 19.17
N ASP A 105 12.09 -5.98 18.06
CA ASP A 105 12.65 -6.09 16.72
C ASP A 105 13.42 -4.81 16.35
N THR A 106 14.75 -4.85 16.44
CA THR A 106 15.65 -3.73 16.06
C THR A 106 16.17 -3.82 14.63
N LYS A 107 15.74 -4.83 13.88
CA LYS A 107 16.01 -5.01 12.45
C LYS A 107 14.83 -5.71 11.78
N PRO A 108 14.52 -5.41 10.51
CA PRO A 108 13.46 -6.08 9.80
C PRO A 108 13.79 -7.56 9.55
N ASN A 109 12.79 -8.43 9.68
CA ASN A 109 12.86 -9.81 9.20
C ASN A 109 12.63 -9.89 7.68
N LYS A 110 12.68 -11.11 7.12
CA LYS A 110 12.57 -11.34 5.65
C LYS A 110 11.26 -10.85 5.03
N LEU A 111 10.20 -10.63 5.81
CA LEU A 111 8.94 -10.10 5.28
C LEU A 111 9.06 -8.68 4.72
N ILE A 112 10.16 -7.97 4.99
CA ILE A 112 10.48 -6.70 4.32
C ILE A 112 10.54 -6.82 2.80
N TRP A 113 10.78 -8.02 2.25
CA TRP A 113 10.72 -8.25 0.82
C TRP A 113 9.33 -8.01 0.20
N LEU A 114 8.25 -8.06 1.00
CA LEU A 114 6.92 -7.63 0.54
C LEU A 114 6.88 -6.15 0.20
N THR A 115 7.63 -5.31 0.93
CA THR A 115 7.81 -3.89 0.61
C THR A 115 8.45 -3.70 -0.75
N VAL A 116 9.52 -4.44 -1.02
CA VAL A 116 10.21 -4.41 -2.31
C VAL A 116 9.28 -4.89 -3.43
N LEU A 117 8.58 -6.01 -3.23
CA LEU A 117 7.63 -6.55 -4.19
C LEU A 117 6.50 -5.56 -4.49
N GLY A 118 5.94 -4.92 -3.46
CA GLY A 118 4.94 -3.86 -3.63
C GLY A 118 5.48 -2.67 -4.41
N GLY A 119 6.74 -2.29 -4.21
CA GLY A 119 7.41 -1.25 -5.00
C GLY A 119 7.59 -1.63 -6.47
N VAL A 120 7.97 -2.87 -6.75
CA VAL A 120 8.06 -3.41 -8.12
C VAL A 120 6.70 -3.40 -8.79
N PHE A 121 5.65 -3.81 -8.09
CA PHE A 121 4.29 -3.82 -8.62
C PHE A 121 3.79 -2.40 -8.90
N LEU A 122 4.04 -1.46 -7.98
CA LEU A 122 3.74 -0.05 -8.21
C LEU A 122 4.44 0.45 -9.47
N ALA A 123 5.76 0.26 -9.58
CA ALA A 123 6.56 0.73 -10.71
C ALA A 123 6.10 0.12 -12.05
N ALA A 124 5.91 -1.20 -12.10
CA ALA A 124 5.45 -1.87 -13.30
C ALA A 124 4.03 -1.44 -13.70
N GLY A 125 3.12 -1.34 -12.73
CA GLY A 125 1.74 -0.92 -12.95
C GLY A 125 1.64 0.52 -13.45
N THR A 126 2.40 1.45 -12.87
CA THR A 126 2.40 2.86 -13.29
C THR A 126 3.09 3.06 -14.64
N LEU A 127 4.16 2.31 -14.94
CA LEU A 127 4.77 2.33 -16.27
C LEU A 127 3.81 1.80 -17.34
N LEU A 128 3.14 0.68 -17.10
CA LEU A 128 2.14 0.13 -18.02
C LEU A 128 1.00 1.11 -18.25
N LEU A 129 0.43 1.67 -17.18
CA LEU A 129 -0.63 2.67 -17.28
C LEU A 129 -0.17 3.92 -18.04
N GLY A 130 1.00 4.46 -17.68
CA GLY A 130 1.55 5.67 -18.30
C GLY A 130 1.85 5.49 -19.78
N ILE A 131 2.49 4.38 -20.16
CA ILE A 131 2.75 4.05 -21.58
C ILE A 131 1.44 3.84 -22.32
N GLY A 132 0.46 3.17 -21.71
CA GLY A 132 -0.84 2.90 -22.32
C GLY A 132 -1.70 4.14 -22.55
N LEU A 133 -1.36 5.30 -21.98
CA LEU A 133 -2.05 6.58 -22.17
C LEU A 133 -1.52 7.37 -23.37
N PHE A 134 -0.39 6.97 -23.96
CA PHE A 134 0.14 7.51 -25.22
C PHE A 134 -0.30 6.62 -26.40
#